data_AF-A0A7S3SRI6-F1
#
_entry.id   AF-A0A7S3SRI6-F1
#
_cell.length_a   1.000
_cell.length_b   1.000
_cell.length_c   1.000
_cell.angle_alpha   90.00
_cell.angle_beta   90.00
_cell.angle_gamma   90.00
#
_symmetry.space_group_name_H-M   'P 1'
#
loop_
_entity.id
_entity.type
_entity.pdbx_description
1 polymer ?
#
loop_
_entity_poly.entity_id
_entity_poly.type
_entity_poly.pdbx_seq_one_letter_code
_entity_poly.pdbx_strand_id
1 'polypeptide(L)'
;VCNLQSVGAQVQQIVFVINIYTPARTFQQVANPYCRVVNNATGEELCRYSLREAGSETGLIVSKMAREAGGRWGFHALGLPCRGRTYKDSLAQIMAVCGQDTRKLMVRTGSEWVSNAGNAHSAPISSALASHSEANPQMDWNPA
;
A
#
# COMPACT_ATOMS: atom_id res chain seq x y z
N VAL A 1 17.46 -7.80 4.26
CA VAL A 1 17.43 -6.43 4.83
C VAL A 1 17.93 -5.47 3.76
N CYS A 2 17.35 -4.27 3.62
CA CYS A 2 17.80 -3.26 2.66
C CYS A 2 18.31 -2.03 3.41
N ASN A 3 19.60 -1.72 3.31
CA ASN A 3 20.16 -0.48 3.86
C ASN A 3 20.03 0.63 2.81
N LEU A 4 19.14 1.59 3.09
CA LEU A 4 18.81 2.70 2.18
C LEU A 4 19.83 3.86 2.24
N GLN A 5 20.66 3.92 3.29
CA GLN A 5 21.70 4.94 3.44
C GLN A 5 22.91 4.63 2.56
N SER A 6 23.20 3.34 2.32
CA SER A 6 24.25 2.89 1.40
C SER A 6 23.84 2.95 -0.09
N VAL A 7 22.59 3.32 -0.40
CA VAL A 7 22.12 3.42 -1.79
C VAL A 7 22.55 4.77 -2.37
N GLY A 8 23.36 4.71 -3.43
CA GLY A 8 23.93 5.88 -4.09
C GLY A 8 22.89 6.93 -4.54
N ALA A 9 23.31 8.19 -4.59
CA ALA A 9 22.43 9.34 -4.84
C ALA A 9 21.70 9.30 -6.21
N GLN A 10 22.26 8.59 -7.20
CA GLN A 10 21.66 8.43 -8.53
C GLN A 10 20.42 7.53 -8.52
N VAL A 11 20.28 6.62 -7.55
CA VAL A 11 19.12 5.72 -7.45
C VAL A 11 17.96 6.47 -6.80
N GLN A 12 16.92 6.74 -7.59
CA GLN A 12 15.71 7.45 -7.14
C GLN A 12 14.61 6.53 -6.59
N GLN A 13 14.54 5.29 -7.07
CA GLN A 13 13.49 4.34 -6.69
C GLN A 13 14.04 2.91 -6.54
N ILE A 14 13.43 2.13 -5.65
CA ILE A 14 13.67 0.69 -5.45
C ILE A 14 12.30 0.01 -5.40
N VAL A 15 12.06 -0.98 -6.27
CA VAL A 15 10.79 -1.70 -6.31
C VAL A 15 11.00 -3.14 -5.82
N PHE A 16 10.16 -3.58 -4.88
CA PHE A 16 10.16 -4.96 -4.40
C PHE A 16 9.10 -5.77 -5.13
N VAL A 17 9.52 -6.83 -5.81
CA VAL A 17 8.68 -7.74 -6.58
C VAL A 17 8.94 -9.18 -6.17
N ILE A 18 7.88 -9.99 -6.12
CA ILE A 18 7.92 -11.43 -5.89
C ILE A 18 7.36 -12.11 -7.13
N ASN A 19 8.00 -13.17 -7.62
CA ASN A 19 7.51 -14.00 -8.71
C ASN A 19 7.58 -15.49 -8.33
N ILE A 20 6.62 -16.29 -8.81
CA ILE A 20 6.73 -17.74 -8.89
C ILE A 20 7.58 -18.08 -10.10
N TYR A 21 8.77 -18.63 -9.87
CA TYR A 21 9.69 -19.04 -10.93
C TYR A 21 9.21 -20.32 -11.66
N THR A 22 8.53 -21.22 -10.94
CA THR A 22 8.08 -22.52 -11.44
C THR A 22 7.01 -22.37 -12.53
N PRO A 23 7.18 -23.00 -13.71
CA PRO A 23 6.16 -22.98 -14.77
C PRO A 23 4.80 -23.54 -14.33
N ALA A 24 3.72 -22.97 -14.87
CA ALA A 24 2.34 -23.40 -14.62
C ALA A 24 1.95 -23.50 -13.12
N ARG A 25 2.49 -22.57 -12.31
CA ARG A 25 2.16 -22.39 -10.89
C ARG A 25 1.93 -20.92 -10.58
N THR A 26 1.02 -20.66 -9.66
CA THR A 26 0.70 -19.36 -9.08
C THR A 26 0.81 -19.46 -7.55
N PHE A 27 0.54 -18.37 -6.83
CA PHE A 27 0.52 -18.41 -5.37
C PHE A 27 -0.58 -19.32 -4.79
N GLN A 28 -1.62 -19.69 -5.56
CA GLN A 28 -2.69 -20.57 -5.07
C GLN A 28 -2.20 -21.97 -4.69
N GLN A 29 -1.16 -22.48 -5.36
CA GLN A 29 -0.56 -23.78 -5.07
C GLN A 29 0.55 -23.73 -3.99
N VAL A 30 0.82 -22.56 -3.40
CA VAL A 30 1.78 -22.42 -2.28
C VAL A 30 1.02 -22.46 -0.96
N ALA A 31 1.53 -23.21 0.02
CA ALA A 31 0.95 -23.27 1.36
C ALA A 31 1.20 -21.95 2.12
N ASN A 32 0.13 -21.37 2.70
CA ASN A 32 0.13 -20.10 3.44
C ASN A 32 1.10 -19.01 2.89
N PRO A 33 0.93 -18.55 1.63
CA PRO A 33 1.91 -17.67 1.01
C PRO A 33 1.57 -16.23 1.37
N TYR A 34 2.40 -15.61 2.21
CA TYR A 34 2.31 -14.20 2.55
C TYR A 34 3.69 -13.53 2.49
N CYS A 35 3.71 -12.21 2.35
CA CYS A 35 4.92 -11.41 2.54
C CYS A 35 4.64 -10.26 3.51
N ARG A 36 5.70 -9.73 4.12
CA ARG A 36 5.67 -8.52 4.94
C ARG A 36 6.89 -7.65 4.69
N VAL A 37 6.73 -6.34 4.77
CA VAL A 37 7.84 -5.38 4.82
C VAL A 37 7.86 -4.77 6.21
N VAL A 38 9.04 -4.73 6.83
CA VAL A 38 9.21 -4.31 8.23
C VAL A 38 10.34 -3.29 8.33
N ASN A 39 10.11 -2.23 9.11
CA ASN A 39 11.14 -1.28 9.49
C ASN A 39 12.11 -1.94 10.48
N ASN A 40 13.35 -2.17 10.06
CA ASN A 40 14.34 -2.89 10.87
C ASN A 40 14.78 -2.13 12.14
N ALA A 41 14.54 -0.81 12.23
CA ALA A 41 14.90 -0.03 13.41
C ALA A 41 13.82 -0.07 14.50
N THR A 42 12.54 -0.11 14.12
CA THR A 42 11.40 -0.07 15.06
C THR A 42 10.69 -1.41 15.24
N GLY A 43 10.91 -2.36 14.32
CA GLY A 43 10.15 -3.63 14.27
C GLY A 43 8.76 -3.51 13.65
N GLU A 44 8.35 -2.30 13.25
CA GLU A 44 7.03 -1.97 12.70
C GLU A 44 6.77 -2.66 11.36
N GLU A 45 5.62 -3.35 11.23
CA GLU A 45 5.18 -3.96 9.98
C GLU A 45 4.51 -2.90 9.08
N LEU A 46 5.26 -2.41 8.09
CA LEU A 46 4.85 -1.36 7.16
C LEU A 46 3.80 -1.83 6.15
N CYS A 47 3.85 -3.11 5.76
CA CYS A 47 2.75 -3.78 5.07
C CYS A 47 2.85 -5.31 5.21
N ARG A 48 1.71 -5.97 4.99
CA ARG A 48 1.58 -7.42 4.80
C ARG A 48 0.58 -7.69 3.69
N TYR A 49 0.85 -8.71 2.88
CA TYR A 49 -0.05 -9.19 1.84
C TYR A 49 -0.16 -10.71 1.86
N SER A 50 -1.37 -11.23 1.69
CA SER A 50 -1.58 -12.60 1.26
C SER A 50 -1.28 -12.69 -0.23
N LEU A 51 -0.29 -13.47 -0.65
CA LEU A 51 0.07 -13.59 -2.06
C LEU A 51 -1.05 -14.28 -2.88
N ARG A 52 -2.02 -14.92 -2.22
CA ARG A 52 -3.25 -15.44 -2.86
C ARG A 52 -4.14 -14.34 -3.43
N GLU A 53 -4.02 -13.09 -2.96
CA GLU A 53 -4.76 -11.94 -3.50
C GLU A 53 -4.32 -11.57 -4.92
N ALA A 54 -3.15 -12.05 -5.38
CA ALA A 54 -2.73 -11.95 -6.78
C ALA A 54 -3.55 -12.86 -7.73
N GLY A 55 -4.46 -13.69 -7.21
CA GLY A 55 -5.40 -14.47 -8.01
C GLY A 55 -4.71 -15.53 -8.88
N SER A 56 -4.85 -15.39 -10.20
CA SER A 56 -4.23 -16.24 -11.22
C SER A 56 -2.84 -15.74 -11.67
N GLU A 57 -2.38 -14.57 -11.21
CA GLU A 57 -1.09 -14.03 -11.60
C GLU A 57 0.08 -14.74 -10.92
N THR A 58 1.26 -14.67 -11.54
CA THR A 58 2.47 -15.36 -11.09
C THR A 58 3.40 -14.46 -10.29
N GLY A 59 3.04 -13.21 -10.03
CA GLY A 59 3.86 -12.26 -9.28
C GLY A 59 3.06 -11.18 -8.56
N LEU A 60 3.73 -10.47 -7.66
CA LEU A 60 3.20 -9.34 -6.90
C LEU A 60 4.28 -8.26 -6.77
N ILE A 61 3.96 -7.03 -7.19
CA ILE A 61 4.72 -5.83 -6.83
C ILE A 61 4.28 -5.43 -5.43
N VAL A 62 5.13 -5.69 -4.45
CA VAL A 62 4.85 -5.52 -3.01
C VAL A 62 4.82 -4.04 -2.64
N SER A 63 5.88 -3.31 -2.96
CA SER A 63 6.09 -1.93 -2.54
C SER A 63 7.16 -1.23 -3.39
N LYS A 64 7.21 0.10 -3.29
CA LYS A 64 8.37 0.88 -3.74
C LYS A 64 8.91 1.80 -2.65
N MET A 65 10.23 1.94 -2.59
CA MET A 65 10.90 3.07 -1.96
C MET A 65 11.14 4.11 -3.04
N ALA A 66 10.87 5.38 -2.76
CA ALA A 66 11.17 6.48 -3.66
C ALA A 66 11.82 7.62 -2.88
N ARG A 67 12.74 8.37 -3.50
CA ARG A 67 13.24 9.62 -2.94
C ARG A 67 12.19 10.72 -3.11
N GLU A 68 11.85 11.35 -1.99
CA GLU A 68 10.99 12.52 -1.93
C GLU A 68 11.81 13.83 -2.01
N ALA A 69 11.12 14.97 -1.93
CA ALA A 69 11.76 16.26 -1.75
C ALA A 69 12.73 16.24 -0.56
N GLY A 70 13.94 16.79 -0.74
CA GLY A 70 15.03 16.69 0.24
C GLY A 70 15.75 15.34 0.27
N GLY A 71 15.49 14.43 -0.68
CA GLY A 71 16.27 13.19 -0.88
C GLY A 71 16.00 12.06 0.12
N ARG A 72 15.05 12.26 1.05
CA ARG A 72 14.59 11.26 2.02
C ARG A 72 13.85 10.12 1.33
N TRP A 73 13.93 8.91 1.88
CA TRP A 73 13.21 7.74 1.36
C TRP A 73 11.79 7.66 1.91
N GLY A 74 10.79 7.67 1.03
CA GLY A 74 9.39 7.36 1.35
C GLY A 74 9.02 5.91 0.98
N PHE A 75 8.32 5.22 1.89
CA PHE A 75 7.80 3.87 1.68
C PHE A 75 6.38 3.92 1.08
N HIS A 76 6.14 3.11 0.05
CA HIS A 76 4.84 3.04 -0.64
C HIS A 76 4.39 1.58 -0.75
N ALA A 77 3.34 1.23 -0.01
CA ALA A 77 2.68 -0.06 -0.11
C ALA A 77 1.87 -0.14 -1.42
N LEU A 78 2.12 -1.14 -2.27
CA LEU A 78 1.50 -1.27 -3.59
C LEU A 78 0.52 -2.45 -3.64
N GLY A 79 0.99 -3.66 -3.40
CA GLY A 79 0.16 -4.88 -3.44
C GLY A 79 -0.47 -5.15 -4.81
N LEU A 80 0.26 -4.86 -5.90
CA LEU A 80 -0.26 -4.93 -7.27
C LEU A 80 0.14 -6.25 -7.96
N PRO A 81 -0.80 -7.05 -8.50
CA PRO A 81 -0.46 -8.27 -9.22
C PRO A 81 0.42 -8.01 -10.45
N CYS A 82 1.40 -8.87 -10.70
CA CYS A 82 2.27 -8.78 -11.87
C CYS A 82 2.54 -10.12 -12.55
N ARG A 83 2.93 -10.08 -13.82
CA ARG A 83 3.07 -11.26 -14.68
C ARG A 83 4.51 -11.75 -14.77
N GLY A 84 4.64 -13.05 -15.06
CA GLY A 84 5.91 -13.68 -15.41
C GLY A 84 6.67 -14.29 -14.24
N ARG A 85 7.81 -14.91 -14.57
CA ARG A 85 8.60 -15.78 -13.68
C ARG A 85 9.78 -15.05 -13.04
N THR A 86 10.16 -13.91 -13.63
CA THR A 86 11.28 -13.07 -13.22
C THR A 86 10.87 -11.60 -13.27
N TYR A 87 11.60 -10.74 -12.55
CA TYR A 87 11.40 -9.29 -12.60
C TYR A 87 11.50 -8.72 -14.03
N LYS A 88 12.25 -9.37 -14.93
CA LYS A 88 12.39 -8.97 -16.35
C LYS A 88 11.05 -9.08 -17.10
N ASP A 89 10.32 -10.15 -16.84
CA ASP A 89 8.99 -10.37 -17.42
C ASP A 89 7.98 -9.34 -16.88
N SER A 90 8.13 -8.95 -15.61
CA SER A 90 7.28 -7.95 -14.95
C SER A 90 7.66 -6.48 -15.27
N LEU A 91 8.69 -6.22 -16.10
CA LEU A 91 9.23 -4.87 -16.30
C LEU A 91 8.20 -3.83 -16.75
N ALA A 92 7.26 -4.19 -17.61
CA ALA A 92 6.20 -3.25 -18.05
C ALA A 92 5.37 -2.72 -16.87
N GLN A 93 5.05 -3.59 -15.92
CA GLN A 93 4.27 -3.25 -14.72
C GLN A 93 5.13 -2.51 -13.68
N ILE A 94 6.41 -2.87 -13.56
CA ILE A 94 7.39 -2.16 -12.72
C ILE A 94 7.59 -0.73 -13.23
N MET A 95 7.76 -0.54 -14.55
CA MET A 95 7.92 0.80 -15.15
C MET A 95 6.66 1.66 -14.97
N ALA A 96 5.46 1.06 -15.06
CA ALA A 96 4.21 1.76 -14.80
C ALA A 96 4.14 2.31 -13.37
N VAL A 97 4.52 1.55 -12.35
CA VAL A 97 4.55 2.05 -10.95
C VAL A 97 5.70 3.03 -10.71
N CYS A 98 6.82 2.92 -11.43
CA CYS A 98 7.92 3.89 -11.34
C CYS A 98 7.52 5.28 -11.86
N GLY A 99 6.70 5.34 -12.92
CA GLY A 99 6.17 6.59 -13.48
C GLY A 99 5.08 7.27 -12.65
N GLN A 100 4.54 6.61 -11.62
CA GLN A 100 3.53 7.19 -10.72
C GLN A 100 4.16 8.11 -9.68
N ASP A 101 3.69 9.37 -9.67
CA ASP A 101 3.98 10.36 -8.63
C ASP A 101 3.63 9.80 -7.24
N THR A 102 4.55 9.90 -6.29
CA THR A 102 4.43 9.39 -4.92
C THR A 102 3.18 9.93 -4.22
N ARG A 103 2.84 11.21 -4.44
CA ARG A 103 1.69 11.88 -3.83
C ARG A 103 0.37 11.23 -4.22
N LYS A 104 0.26 10.66 -5.43
CA LYS A 104 -0.95 9.96 -5.89
C LYS A 104 -1.15 8.60 -5.22
N LEU A 105 -0.09 8.00 -4.68
CA LEU A 105 -0.14 6.71 -3.98
C LEU A 105 -0.49 6.86 -2.49
N MET A 106 -0.13 7.98 -1.88
CA MET A 106 -0.40 8.28 -0.46
C MET A 106 -1.88 8.62 -0.17
N VAL A 107 -2.72 8.78 -1.20
CA VAL A 107 -4.15 9.15 -1.07
C VAL A 107 -5.06 7.97 -0.70
N ARG A 108 -4.54 6.74 -0.56
CA ARG A 108 -5.33 5.55 -0.15
C ARG A 108 -5.65 5.50 1.35
N THR A 109 -6.27 6.56 1.87
CA THR A 109 -6.97 6.56 3.17
C THR A 109 -8.41 6.15 2.93
N GLY A 110 -8.67 4.83 2.87
CA GLY A 110 -10.01 4.30 2.65
C GLY A 110 -10.00 2.97 1.92
N SER A 111 -10.70 1.98 2.48
CA SER A 111 -10.89 0.66 1.90
C SER A 111 -11.99 0.67 0.84
N GLU A 112 -11.67 1.06 -0.40
CA GLU A 112 -12.58 0.86 -1.54
C GLU A 112 -12.39 -0.53 -2.15
N TRP A 113 -12.98 -1.53 -1.47
CA TRP A 113 -13.35 -2.78 -2.13
C TRP A 113 -14.64 -2.52 -2.91
N VAL A 114 -14.57 -2.57 -4.25
CA VAL A 114 -15.79 -2.57 -5.09
C VAL A 114 -16.51 -3.90 -4.88
N SER A 115 -17.52 -3.88 -4.00
CA SER A 115 -18.44 -4.99 -3.82
C SER A 115 -19.36 -5.09 -5.03
N ASN A 116 -19.18 -6.13 -5.84
CA ASN A 116 -20.16 -6.50 -6.86
C ASN A 116 -21.42 -7.00 -6.14
N ALA A 117 -22.39 -6.11 -5.92
CA ALA A 117 -23.59 -6.36 -5.12
C ALA A 117 -24.54 -7.34 -5.83
N GLY A 118 -24.32 -8.64 -5.55
CA GLY A 118 -25.05 -9.76 -6.14
C GLY A 118 -25.63 -10.75 -5.14
N ASN A 119 -25.73 -10.40 -3.85
CA ASN A 119 -26.72 -10.97 -2.92
C ASN A 119 -26.78 -10.15 -1.63
N ALA A 120 -28.00 -9.91 -1.13
CA ALA A 120 -28.23 -9.14 0.09
C ALA A 120 -27.99 -9.99 1.36
N HIS A 121 -27.51 -9.36 2.45
CA HIS A 121 -28.20 -9.29 3.75
C HIS A 121 -27.36 -8.48 4.78
N SER A 122 -28.06 -7.77 5.67
CA SER A 122 -27.56 -7.10 6.90
C SER A 122 -26.83 -5.74 6.75
N ALA A 123 -27.34 -4.75 7.50
CA ALA A 123 -26.95 -3.33 7.49
C ALA A 123 -26.02 -2.97 8.69
N PRO A 124 -25.50 -1.72 8.81
CA PRO A 124 -24.32 -1.39 9.61
C PRO A 124 -24.63 -0.93 11.06
N ILE A 125 -23.58 -0.82 11.89
CA ILE A 125 -23.64 -0.13 13.19
C ILE A 125 -22.79 1.15 13.17
N SER A 126 -23.51 2.27 13.12
CA SER A 126 -23.23 3.63 13.59
C SER A 126 -21.84 4.26 13.51
N SER A 127 -21.77 5.35 12.76
CA SER A 127 -20.81 6.45 12.89
C SER A 127 -21.08 7.30 14.14
N ALA A 128 -20.04 7.66 14.90
CA ALA A 128 -20.14 8.68 15.95
C ALA A 128 -20.10 10.10 15.35
N LEU A 129 -21.15 10.88 15.60
CA LEU A 129 -21.34 12.25 15.10
C LEU A 129 -20.69 13.27 16.05
N ALA A 130 -19.71 14.04 15.57
CA ALA A 130 -19.21 15.22 16.27
C ALA A 130 -19.85 16.49 15.68
N SER A 131 -20.87 17.00 16.37
CA SER A 131 -21.62 18.20 15.99
C SER A 131 -20.79 19.49 16.11
N HIS A 132 -20.83 20.35 15.09
CA HIS A 132 -20.50 21.77 15.19
C HIS A 132 -21.76 22.58 14.90
N SER A 133 -22.06 23.56 15.75
CA SER A 133 -23.16 24.52 15.60
C SER A 133 -22.67 25.92 15.92
N GLU A 134 -22.66 26.81 14.94
CA GLU A 134 -22.44 28.25 15.15
C GLU A 134 -23.77 28.97 15.41
N ALA A 135 -23.86 29.71 16.51
CA ALA A 135 -24.32 31.11 16.54
C ALA A 135 -24.39 31.67 17.98
N ASN A 136 -23.71 32.79 18.19
CA ASN A 136 -23.82 33.73 19.34
C ASN A 136 -25.14 34.55 19.16
N PRO A 137 -25.86 35.07 20.19
CA PRO A 137 -25.32 36.12 21.07
C PRO A 137 -25.84 36.23 22.54
N GLN A 138 -25.18 37.15 23.29
CA GLN A 138 -25.74 38.09 24.29
C GLN A 138 -25.50 37.80 25.80
N MET A 139 -24.78 38.75 26.47
CA MET A 139 -24.80 39.23 27.89
C MET A 139 -24.96 38.20 29.05
N ASP A 140 -24.37 38.30 30.24
CA ASP A 140 -23.46 39.24 30.94
C ASP A 140 -22.91 38.46 32.20
N TRP A 141 -22.04 38.92 33.11
CA TRP A 141 -21.50 40.25 33.44
C TRP A 141 -19.99 40.16 33.86
N ASN A 142 -19.60 40.75 35.01
CA ASN A 142 -18.24 40.84 35.55
C ASN A 142 -18.19 40.42 37.08
N PRO A 143 -17.17 40.71 37.92
CA PRO A 143 -16.38 39.67 38.58
C PRO A 143 -16.41 39.71 40.13
N ALA A 144 -15.65 38.81 40.76
CA ALA A 144 -15.06 38.98 42.10
C ALA A 144 -13.72 38.23 42.17
#